data_AF-S3TDF6-F1
#
_entry.id   AF-S3TDF6-F1
#
_cell.length_a   1.000
_cell.length_b   1.000
_cell.length_c   1.000
_cell.angle_alpha   90.00
_cell.angle_beta   90.00
_cell.angle_gamma   90.00
#
_symmetry.space_group_name_H-M   'P 1'
#
loop_
_entity.id
_entity.type
_entity.pdbx_description
1 polymer ?
#
loop_
_entity_poly.entity_id
_entity_poly.type
_entity_poly.pdbx_seq_one_letter_code
_entity_poly.pdbx_strand_id
1 'polypeptide(L)'
;MTLAPKIPPEALNVLRAGQLIDAIKITREKTGLGLKESKDLIDQYLQDHPQEQAQIQEQLVQRSRGGMKVLILIFLILAAVVWFVLK
;
A
#
# COMPACT_ATOMS: atom_id res chain seq x y z
N MET A 1 20.97 27.20 -7.04
CA MET A 1 21.10 25.73 -7.04
C MET A 1 19.78 25.16 -6.56
N THR A 2 18.87 24.86 -7.49
CA THR A 2 17.52 24.36 -7.21
C THR A 2 17.63 22.91 -6.75
N LEU A 3 17.59 22.70 -5.43
CA LEU A 3 17.40 21.38 -4.85
C LEU A 3 15.97 20.95 -5.19
N ALA A 4 15.81 20.18 -6.26
CA ALA A 4 14.54 19.51 -6.56
C ALA A 4 14.03 18.83 -5.26
N PRO A 5 12.73 18.88 -4.96
CA PRO A 5 12.16 18.24 -3.78
C PRO A 5 12.50 16.75 -3.82
N LYS A 6 13.56 16.38 -3.10
CA LYS A 6 14.08 15.02 -3.07
C LYS A 6 13.34 14.28 -1.98
N ILE A 7 12.81 13.11 -2.31
CA ILE A 7 12.17 12.24 -1.33
C ILE A 7 13.16 12.01 -0.19
N PRO A 8 12.79 12.28 1.08
CA PRO A 8 13.69 12.09 2.20
C PRO A 8 14.09 10.61 2.30
N PRO A 9 15.32 10.31 2.74
CA PRO A 9 15.82 8.93 2.82
C PRO A 9 14.96 8.03 3.72
N GLU A 10 14.29 8.62 4.72
CA GLU A 10 13.34 7.94 5.59
C GLU A 10 12.10 7.49 4.82
N ALA A 11 11.53 8.36 3.97
CA ALA A 11 10.39 8.03 3.12
C ALA A 11 10.77 6.97 2.08
N LEU A 12 11.98 7.03 1.52
CA LEU A 12 12.50 5.97 0.64
C LEU A 12 12.58 4.61 1.33
N ASN A 13 13.00 4.57 2.60
CA ASN A 13 13.13 3.32 3.32
C ASN A 13 11.76 2.65 3.56
N VAL A 14 10.75 3.44 3.96
CA VAL A 14 9.39 2.92 4.13
C VAL A 14 8.70 2.64 2.79
N LEU A 15 9.03 3.40 1.74
CA LEU A 15 8.55 3.15 0.38
C LEU A 15 9.03 1.77 -0.10
N ARG A 16 10.33 1.47 0.07
CA ARG A 16 10.92 0.16 -0.23
C ARG A 16 10.35 -0.98 0.60
N ALA A 17 9.91 -0.69 1.82
CA ALA A 17 9.20 -1.64 2.67
C ALA A 17 7.71 -1.82 2.29
N GLY A 18 7.26 -1.25 1.17
CA GLY A 18 5.89 -1.34 0.70
C GLY A 18 4.89 -0.49 1.47
N GLN A 19 5.36 0.45 2.30
CA GLN A 19 4.52 1.31 3.13
C GLN A 19 4.31 2.68 2.47
N LEU A 20 3.56 2.70 1.37
CA LEU A 20 3.30 3.91 0.56
C LEU A 20 2.64 5.04 1.37
N ILE A 21 1.70 4.71 2.27
CA ILE A 21 1.02 5.70 3.11
C ILE A 21 2.01 6.36 4.08
N ASP A 22 2.89 5.58 4.69
CA ASP A 22 3.93 6.09 5.59
C ASP A 22 4.97 6.89 4.82
N ALA A 23 5.33 6.47 3.61
CA ALA A 23 6.20 7.24 2.72
C ALA A 23 5.62 8.62 2.40
N ILE A 24 4.33 8.68 2.04
CA ILE A 24 3.62 9.94 1.75
C ILE A 24 3.55 10.81 3.01
N LYS A 25 3.29 10.21 4.17
CA LYS A 25 3.23 10.92 5.45
C LYS A 25 4.58 11.54 5.82
N ILE A 26 5.66 10.77 5.77
CA ILE A 26 7.03 11.24 6.06
C ILE A 26 7.44 12.31 5.05
N THR A 27 7.15 12.08 3.76
CA THR A 27 7.44 13.07 2.71
C THR A 27 6.74 14.38 3.02
N ARG A 28 5.44 14.34 3.32
CA ARG A 28 4.66 15.51 3.72
C ARG A 28 5.23 16.21 4.95
N GLU A 29 5.55 15.46 6.00
CA GLU A 29 6.08 16.02 7.26
C GLU A 29 7.44 16.69 7.08
N LYS A 30 8.30 16.14 6.21
CA LYS A 30 9.67 16.62 6.00
C LYS A 30 9.79 17.70 4.94
N THR A 31 8.96 17.64 3.90
CA THR A 31 8.98 18.63 2.80
C THR A 31 7.94 19.73 2.97
N GLY A 32 6.95 19.55 3.86
CA GLY A 32 5.83 20.48 4.03
C GLY A 32 4.83 20.47 2.87
N LEU A 33 4.98 19.57 1.90
CA LEU A 33 4.15 19.48 0.70
C LEU A 33 2.72 19.03 1.01
N GLY A 34 1.78 19.43 0.17
CA GLY A 34 0.40 18.94 0.26
C GLY A 34 0.33 17.42 0.08
N LEU A 35 -0.78 16.80 0.53
CA LEU A 35 -0.98 15.35 0.36
C LEU A 35 -0.90 14.92 -1.12
N LYS A 36 -1.43 15.77 -2.01
CA LYS A 36 -1.40 15.55 -3.46
C LYS A 36 0.02 15.60 -4.01
N GLU A 37 0.79 16.62 -3.66
CA GLU A 37 2.19 16.80 -4.10
C GLU A 37 3.10 15.70 -3.55
N SER A 38 2.90 15.32 -2.28
CA SER A 38 3.65 14.24 -1.65
C SER A 38 3.38 12.88 -2.33
N LYS A 39 2.12 12.64 -2.71
CA LYS A 39 1.78 11.46 -3.53
C LYS A 39 2.44 11.54 -4.90
N ASP A 40 2.31 12.67 -5.58
CA ASP A 40 2.83 12.87 -6.95
C ASP A 40 4.34 12.62 -7.04
N LEU A 41 5.11 13.13 -6.07
CA LEU A 41 6.55 12.86 -6.00
C LEU A 41 6.89 11.38 -5.82
N ILE A 42 6.15 10.68 -4.97
CA ILE A 42 6.34 9.24 -4.75
C ILE A 42 5.92 8.44 -5.97
N ASP A 43 4.80 8.82 -6.61
CA ASP A 43 4.31 8.20 -7.85
C ASP A 43 5.36 8.33 -8.95
N GLN A 44 5.89 9.54 -9.14
CA GLN A 44 6.93 9.84 -10.13
C GLN A 44 8.22 9.07 -9.86
N TYR A 45 8.63 8.96 -8.60
CA TYR A 45 9.78 8.14 -8.21
C TYR A 45 9.56 6.65 -8.49
N LEU A 46 8.37 6.12 -8.16
CA LEU A 46 8.03 4.73 -8.44
C LEU A 46 7.94 4.46 -9.96
N GLN A 47 7.52 5.44 -10.74
CA GLN A 47 7.46 5.36 -12.20
C GLN A 47 8.87 5.33 -12.84
N ASP A 48 9.82 6.05 -12.26
CA ASP A 48 11.23 6.05 -12.67
C ASP A 48 11.96 4.75 -12.22
N HIS A 49 11.48 4.10 -11.15
CA HIS A 49 12.04 2.87 -10.58
C HIS A 49 11.05 1.67 -10.62
N PRO A 50 10.69 1.16 -11.80
CA PRO A 50 9.69 0.09 -11.96
C PRO A 50 10.10 -1.26 -11.35
N GLN A 51 11.40 -1.48 -11.12
CA GLN A 51 11.90 -2.72 -10.49
C GLN A 51 11.55 -2.80 -9.00
N GLU A 52 11.44 -1.67 -8.30
CA GLU A 52 11.04 -1.64 -6.89
C GLU A 52 9.51 -1.74 -6.74
N GLN A 53 8.75 -1.20 -7.69
CA GLN A 53 7.27 -1.31 -7.71
C GLN A 53 6.78 -2.76 -7.70
N ALA A 54 7.43 -3.67 -8.43
CA ALA A 54 6.99 -5.07 -8.55
C ALA A 54 7.02 -5.81 -7.20
N GLN A 55 8.06 -5.58 -6.39
CA GLN A 55 8.16 -6.17 -5.04
C GLN A 55 7.25 -5.48 -4.04
N ILE A 56 7.09 -4.16 -4.17
CA ILE A 56 6.23 -3.35 -3.29
C ILE A 56 4.74 -3.72 -3.50
N GLN A 57 4.30 -4.01 -4.73
CA GLN A 57 2.90 -4.34 -5.04
C GLN A 57 2.43 -5.65 -4.39
N GLU A 58 3.30 -6.65 -4.24
CA GLU A 58 2.95 -7.92 -3.60
C GLU A 58 2.60 -7.74 -2.11
N GLN A 59 3.26 -6.80 -1.41
CA GLN A 59 2.93 -6.48 -0.02
C GLN A 59 1.72 -5.54 0.11
N LEU A 60 1.53 -4.58 -0.82
CA LEU A 60 0.39 -3.66 -0.81
C LEU A 60 -0.96 -4.38 -0.96
N VAL A 61 -1.01 -5.41 -1.82
CA VAL A 61 -2.22 -6.23 -2.04
C VAL A 61 -2.53 -7.12 -0.82
N GLN A 62 -1.57 -7.34 0.07
CA GLN A 62 -1.76 -8.18 1.24
C GLN A 62 -2.51 -7.45 2.39
N ARG A 63 -2.38 -6.12 2.52
CA ARG A 63 -3.04 -5.36 3.59
C ARG A 63 -4.56 -5.19 3.39
N SER A 64 -5.06 -5.30 2.16
CA SER A 64 -6.50 -5.21 1.86
C SER A 64 -7.19 -6.55 1.57
N ARG A 65 -6.47 -7.69 1.66
CA ARG A 65 -7.05 -9.02 1.42
C ARG A 65 -7.62 -9.71 2.67
N GLY A 66 -7.44 -9.13 3.85
CA GLY A 66 -7.89 -9.72 5.12
C GLY A 66 -9.42 -9.80 5.28
N GLY A 67 -10.16 -8.84 4.73
CA GLY A 67 -11.63 -8.82 4.87
C GLY A 67 -12.35 -9.81 3.95
N MET A 68 -11.97 -9.86 2.67
CA MET A 68 -12.71 -10.62 1.66
C MET A 68 -12.55 -12.15 1.83
N LYS A 69 -11.36 -12.63 2.19
CA LYS A 69 -11.13 -14.08 2.40
C LYS A 69 -11.88 -14.62 3.63
N VAL A 70 -12.03 -13.80 4.67
CA VAL A 70 -12.78 -14.16 5.89
C VAL A 70 -14.28 -14.26 5.59
N LEU A 71 -14.84 -13.33 4.80
CA LEU A 71 -16.24 -13.39 4.38
C LEU A 71 -16.56 -14.64 3.54
N ILE A 72 -15.67 -15.00 2.61
CA ILE A 72 -15.83 -16.21 1.78
C ILE A 72 -15.80 -17.48 2.64
N LEU A 73 -14.88 -17.56 3.61
CA LEU A 73 -14.83 -18.68 4.55
C LEU A 73 -16.10 -18.78 5.41
N ILE A 74 -16.57 -17.65 5.96
CA ILE A 74 -17.81 -17.60 6.76
C ILE A 74 -19.01 -18.06 5.92
N PHE A 75 -19.12 -17.57 4.68
CA PHE A 75 -20.21 -17.94 3.79
C PHE A 75 -20.18 -19.44 3.43
N LEU A 76 -19.00 -20.00 3.14
CA LEU A 76 -18.83 -21.43 2.87
C LEU A 76 -19.20 -22.29 4.09
N ILE A 77 -18.79 -21.87 5.29
CA ILE A 77 -19.12 -22.58 6.53
C ILE A 77 -20.63 -22.52 6.78
N LEU A 78 -21.27 -21.36 6.63
CA LEU A 78 -22.72 -21.21 6.76
C LEU A 78 -23.47 -22.10 5.76
N ALA A 79 -23.06 -22.10 4.49
CA ALA A 79 -23.69 -22.93 3.47
C ALA A 79 -23.57 -24.44 3.79
N ALA A 80 -22.41 -24.88 4.29
CA ALA A 80 -22.19 -26.26 4.71
C ALA A 80 -23.06 -26.64 5.92
N VAL A 81 -23.20 -25.76 6.91
CA VAL A 81 -24.06 -25.99 8.08
C VAL A 81 -25.53 -26.10 7.67
N VAL A 82 -26.00 -25.19 6.81
CA VAL A 82 -27.38 -25.23 6.31
C VAL A 82 -27.62 -26.53 5.54
N TRP A 83 -26.71 -26.93 4.66
CA TRP A 83 -26.82 -28.19 3.93
C TRP A 83 -26.88 -29.41 4.86
N PHE A 84 -26.05 -29.44 5.91
CA PHE A 84 -26.03 -30.53 6.88
C PHE A 84 -27.31 -30.61 7.71
N VAL A 85 -27.93 -29.47 8.04
CA VAL A 85 -29.18 -29.43 8.82
C VAL A 85 -30.40 -29.78 7.95
N LEU A 86 -30.37 -29.47 6.65
CA LEU A 86 -31.44 -29.81 5.70
C LEU A 86 -31.30 -31.23 5.09
N LYS A 87 -30.21 -31.93 5.37
CA LYS A 87 -29.93 -33.28 4.87
C LYS A 87 -30.35 -34.35 5.87
#